data_AF-A0A4Q5WV12-F1
#
_entry.id   AF-A0A4Q5WV12-F1
#
_cell.length_a   1.000
_cell.length_b   1.000
_cell.length_c   1.000
_cell.angle_alpha   90.00
_cell.angle_beta   90.00
_cell.angle_gamma   90.00
#
_symmetry.space_group_name_H-M   'P 1'
#
loop_
_entity.id
_entity.type
_entity.pdbx_description
1 polymer ?
#
loop_
_entity_poly.entity_id
_entity_poly.type
_entity_poly.pdbx_seq_one_letter_code
_entity_poly.pdbx_strand_id
1 'polypeptide(L)'
;MPPIPVLCTAISPGSRATCRPPLKIPASATCCSPSVPSCCAASRPNPWRNRILPPTSINMYATDQQRPTVSEIVRKDYRTADVFRKWGINYCCGGNLPLEDVCRLQGLELPVLQSELEAARTLRVLPSATRFDQWPLPFLIDYITHLHHAYIRDTGTALAGQLATFVKGHLKKYPYLAGVEECFEALLAMLLEHTQEEEARIFPYMRQVVSAAAGKESYGKLYVRTLGVPLGRILDTEHKRIGATVAQLRALTGHYQFTEGACTNHRVLYHKLREFDEDLVQHKHLENNILFPRVLELEKELMSL
;
A
#
# COMPACT_ATOMS: atom_id res chain seq x y z
N MET A 1 6.24 -27.13 -40.31
CA MET A 1 5.59 -25.82 -40.55
C MET A 1 5.60 -25.53 -42.05
N PRO A 2 4.48 -25.69 -42.75
CA PRO A 2 4.31 -25.17 -44.10
C PRO A 2 3.74 -23.73 -44.09
N PRO A 3 4.01 -22.91 -45.12
CA PRO A 3 3.62 -21.50 -45.16
C PRO A 3 2.17 -21.31 -45.64
N ILE A 4 1.48 -20.31 -45.09
CA ILE A 4 0.14 -19.87 -45.49
C ILE A 4 0.28 -18.86 -46.65
N PRO A 5 -0.54 -18.94 -47.72
CA PRO A 5 -0.42 -18.09 -48.89
C PRO A 5 -1.10 -16.71 -48.71
N VAL A 6 -0.53 -15.75 -49.43
CA VAL A 6 -0.96 -14.36 -49.60
C VAL A 6 -2.21 -14.29 -50.50
N LEU A 7 -3.21 -13.51 -50.10
CA LEU A 7 -4.31 -13.07 -50.97
C LEU A 7 -4.20 -11.56 -51.19
N CYS A 8 -3.81 -11.19 -52.41
CA CYS A 8 -3.97 -9.87 -52.98
C CYS A 8 -5.37 -9.76 -53.62
N THR A 9 -6.04 -8.61 -53.43
CA THR A 9 -7.05 -8.13 -54.38
C THR A 9 -6.90 -6.61 -54.53
N ALA A 10 -6.86 -6.18 -55.80
CA ALA A 10 -6.56 -4.83 -56.27
C ALA A 10 -7.82 -3.92 -56.26
N ILE A 11 -7.71 -2.65 -55.81
CA ILE A 11 -7.71 -1.38 -56.59
C ILE A 11 -9.05 -1.09 -57.31
N SER A 12 -9.80 -0.02 -57.03
CA SER A 12 -9.59 1.39 -57.49
C SER A 12 -10.78 2.32 -57.06
N PRO A 13 -10.82 3.65 -57.30
CA PRO A 13 -10.00 4.74 -56.75
C PRO A 13 -10.79 6.01 -56.29
N GLY A 14 -10.13 6.90 -55.53
CA GLY A 14 -10.17 8.36 -55.77
C GLY A 14 -11.07 9.29 -54.92
N SER A 15 -10.47 10.01 -53.96
CA SER A 15 -10.31 11.49 -53.98
C SER A 15 -9.64 12.02 -52.68
N ARG A 16 -8.95 13.16 -52.79
CA ARG A 16 -7.82 13.65 -51.95
C ARG A 16 -8.20 14.76 -50.96
N ALA A 17 -7.44 14.87 -49.86
CA ALA A 17 -6.83 16.12 -49.31
C ALA A 17 -5.90 15.77 -48.12
N THR A 18 -4.62 15.44 -48.35
CA THR A 18 -3.39 16.25 -48.11
C THR A 18 -3.19 16.87 -46.71
N CYS A 19 -2.34 16.22 -45.91
CA CYS A 19 -1.61 16.76 -44.75
C CYS A 19 -0.31 17.48 -45.19
N ARG A 20 0.13 18.48 -44.42
CA ARG A 20 1.38 19.23 -44.63
C ARG A 20 2.27 19.14 -43.37
N PRO A 21 3.57 18.82 -43.48
CA PRO A 21 4.55 19.03 -42.41
C PRO A 21 5.67 20.01 -42.89
N PRO A 22 6.79 20.22 -42.17
CA PRO A 22 7.20 21.55 -41.67
C PRO A 22 8.41 22.13 -42.42
N LEU A 23 8.71 23.42 -42.21
CA LEU A 23 9.87 24.09 -42.82
C LEU A 23 10.79 24.72 -41.76
N LYS A 24 12.04 24.25 -41.76
CA LYS A 24 13.22 24.91 -41.20
C LYS A 24 13.90 25.75 -42.29
N ILE A 25 14.29 26.98 -41.92
CA ILE A 25 15.44 27.85 -42.26
C ILE A 25 16.02 27.79 -43.70
N PRO A 26 16.43 28.94 -44.27
CA PRO A 26 17.88 29.20 -44.33
C PRO A 26 18.30 30.67 -44.07
N ALA A 27 19.60 30.82 -43.82
CA ALA A 27 20.34 32.08 -43.69
C ALA A 27 20.86 32.57 -45.05
N SER A 28 20.96 33.88 -45.25
CA SER A 28 22.07 34.52 -46.00
C SER A 28 22.10 36.05 -45.85
N ALA A 29 23.34 36.54 -45.84
CA ALA A 29 23.92 37.89 -45.86
C ALA A 29 23.11 39.07 -46.45
N THR A 30 23.35 40.31 -45.98
CA THR A 30 24.35 41.24 -46.55
C THR A 30 24.52 42.51 -45.68
N CYS A 31 25.73 43.05 -45.69
CA CYS A 31 26.30 44.17 -44.93
C CYS A 31 25.71 45.56 -45.22
N CYS A 32 25.79 46.48 -44.23
CA CYS A 32 26.24 47.87 -44.38
C CYS A 32 26.43 48.54 -42.99
N SER A 33 27.67 48.89 -42.66
CA SER A 33 28.09 49.81 -41.56
C SER A 33 28.10 51.27 -42.07
N PRO A 34 28.67 52.28 -41.36
CA PRO A 34 28.63 52.69 -39.94
C PRO A 34 28.28 54.20 -39.76
N SER A 35 27.90 54.68 -38.56
CA SER A 35 28.33 56.01 -38.02
C SER A 35 27.77 56.41 -36.62
N VAL A 36 28.65 56.25 -35.61
CA VAL A 36 28.97 57.14 -34.44
C VAL A 36 27.92 57.45 -33.32
N PRO A 37 28.30 57.97 -32.11
CA PRO A 37 28.37 57.18 -30.85
C PRO A 37 27.70 57.89 -29.63
N SER A 38 28.02 57.40 -28.42
CA SER A 38 28.00 58.11 -27.12
C SER A 38 26.72 58.05 -26.26
N CYS A 39 26.79 57.28 -25.17
CA CYS A 39 26.49 57.75 -23.80
C CYS A 39 26.93 56.71 -22.75
N CYS A 40 28.13 56.89 -22.21
CA CYS A 40 28.54 56.31 -20.93
C CYS A 40 28.40 57.38 -19.85
N ALA A 41 27.53 57.13 -18.88
CA ALA A 41 27.35 57.87 -17.63
C ALA A 41 26.82 56.85 -16.62
N ALA A 42 27.14 56.83 -15.33
CA ALA A 42 28.06 57.58 -14.51
C ALA A 42 28.27 56.75 -13.23
N SER A 43 29.46 56.85 -12.66
CA SER A 43 29.84 56.36 -11.34
C SER A 43 29.07 57.11 -10.24
N ARG A 44 28.54 56.40 -9.23
CA ARG A 44 28.22 56.98 -7.90
C ARG A 44 28.63 56.05 -6.75
N PRO A 45 29.07 56.59 -5.60
CA PRO A 45 29.82 55.85 -4.59
C PRO A 45 28.92 55.22 -3.51
N ASN A 46 29.46 54.14 -2.95
CA ASN A 46 28.94 53.33 -1.86
C ASN A 46 28.99 54.07 -0.49
N PRO A 47 27.88 54.23 0.25
CA PRO A 47 27.89 54.99 1.50
C PRO A 47 27.65 54.14 2.76
N TRP A 48 28.27 52.96 2.94
CA TRP A 48 28.21 52.28 4.26
C TRP A 48 29.53 51.57 4.61
N ARG A 49 30.45 52.32 5.23
CA ARG A 49 31.60 51.78 5.99
C ARG A 49 31.35 51.98 7.48
N ASN A 50 31.46 50.87 8.20
CA ASN A 50 31.84 50.71 9.61
C ASN A 50 31.11 51.52 10.70
N ARG A 51 30.28 50.82 11.47
CA ARG A 51 30.13 51.10 12.91
C ARG A 51 30.22 49.79 13.69
N ILE A 52 31.35 49.62 14.38
CA ILE A 52 31.61 48.55 15.34
C ILE A 52 31.07 49.03 16.70
N LEU A 53 30.29 48.20 17.39
CA LEU A 53 29.94 48.33 18.80
C LEU A 53 30.36 47.04 19.55
N PRO A 54 30.93 47.11 20.78
CA PRO A 54 31.37 45.95 21.55
C PRO A 54 30.22 45.29 22.35
N PRO A 55 30.45 44.11 22.97
CA PRO A 55 29.43 43.09 23.15
C PRO A 55 28.67 43.23 24.48
N THR A 56 27.39 42.89 24.47
CA THR A 56 26.65 42.50 25.68
C THR A 56 26.11 41.10 25.49
N SER A 57 26.61 40.23 26.34
CA SER A 57 26.26 38.83 26.51
C SER A 57 24.76 38.60 26.66
N ILE A 58 24.17 37.92 25.69
CA ILE A 58 23.03 37.04 25.94
C ILE A 58 23.53 35.64 25.66
N ASN A 59 23.70 34.89 26.75
CA ASN A 59 23.91 33.46 26.74
C ASN A 59 22.63 32.82 26.19
N MET A 60 22.57 32.60 24.88
CA MET A 60 21.42 31.99 24.22
C MET A 60 21.70 30.50 23.98
N TYR A 61 21.73 29.73 25.06
CA TYR A 61 21.32 28.33 25.00
C TYR A 61 19.81 28.31 24.77
N ALA A 62 19.38 28.55 23.54
CA ALA A 62 18.08 28.10 23.06
C ALA A 62 18.36 26.86 22.22
N THR A 63 18.06 25.69 22.79
CA THR A 63 18.03 24.42 22.07
C THR A 63 17.21 24.58 20.80
N ASP A 64 17.87 24.47 19.65
CA ASP A 64 17.21 24.24 18.37
C ASP A 64 16.52 22.87 18.47
N GLN A 65 15.26 22.87 18.89
CA GLN A 65 14.38 21.70 18.77
C GLN A 65 14.11 21.55 17.28
N GLN A 66 15.00 20.81 16.63
CA GLN A 66 15.00 20.59 15.19
C GLN A 66 13.64 19.98 14.81
N ARG A 67 12.75 20.82 14.23
CA ARG A 67 11.38 20.42 13.87
C ARG A 67 11.48 19.27 12.87
N PRO A 68 10.93 18.08 13.19
CA PRO A 68 11.11 16.91 12.35
C PRO A 68 10.44 17.12 11.00
N THR A 69 11.17 16.79 9.94
CA THR A 69 10.65 16.80 8.57
C THR A 69 9.60 15.72 8.39
N VAL A 70 8.71 15.88 7.41
CA VAL A 70 7.69 14.85 7.10
C VAL A 70 8.34 13.49 6.85
N SER A 71 9.46 13.44 6.12
CA SER A 71 10.20 12.19 5.88
C SER A 71 10.77 11.58 7.17
N GLU A 72 11.25 12.38 8.13
CA GLU A 72 11.74 11.89 9.42
C GLU A 72 10.61 11.32 10.28
N ILE A 73 9.44 11.97 10.27
CA ILE A 73 8.24 11.46 10.98
C ILE A 73 7.86 10.08 10.44
N VAL A 74 7.84 9.90 9.12
CA VAL A 74 7.54 8.60 8.48
C VAL A 74 8.62 7.56 8.73
N ARG A 75 9.90 7.95 8.75
CA ARG A 75 11.01 7.02 9.04
C ARG A 75 10.98 6.54 10.48
N LYS A 76 10.54 7.39 11.41
CA LYS A 76 10.37 7.05 12.83
C LYS A 76 9.17 6.13 13.03
N ASP A 77 8.07 6.39 12.31
CA ASP A 77 6.87 5.55 12.35
C ASP A 77 6.19 5.49 10.97
N TYR A 78 6.32 4.34 10.30
CA TYR A 78 5.81 4.15 8.94
C TYR A 78 4.29 4.27 8.84
N ARG A 79 3.54 4.06 9.94
CA ARG A 79 2.08 4.12 9.97
C ARG A 79 1.56 5.53 9.69
N THR A 80 2.37 6.54 9.99
CA THR A 80 2.08 7.94 9.67
C THR A 80 2.02 8.23 8.17
N ALA A 81 2.59 7.36 7.33
CA ALA A 81 2.58 7.52 5.88
C ALA A 81 1.17 7.54 5.27
N ASP A 82 0.24 6.77 5.84
CA ASP A 82 -1.15 6.74 5.34
C ASP A 82 -1.89 8.03 5.64
N VAL A 83 -1.62 8.64 6.79
CA VAL A 83 -2.14 9.95 7.15
C VAL A 83 -1.61 10.98 6.14
N PHE A 84 -0.30 11.04 5.90
CA PHE A 84 0.24 11.98 4.92
C PHE A 84 -0.30 11.76 3.50
N ARG A 85 -0.50 10.50 3.08
CA ARG A 85 -1.10 10.20 1.78
C ARG A 85 -2.54 10.68 1.69
N LYS A 86 -3.36 10.44 2.74
CA LYS A 86 -4.75 10.91 2.83
C LYS A 86 -4.84 12.42 2.63
N TRP A 87 -3.90 13.17 3.19
CA TRP A 87 -3.85 14.64 3.09
C TRP A 87 -3.08 15.15 1.87
N GLY A 88 -2.63 14.28 0.95
CA GLY A 88 -1.88 14.69 -0.24
C GLY A 88 -0.47 15.24 0.05
N ILE A 89 0.10 14.91 1.21
CA ILE A 89 1.42 15.35 1.65
C ILE A 89 2.49 14.37 1.12
N ASN A 90 3.45 14.89 0.35
CA ASN A 90 4.55 14.09 -0.19
C ASN A 90 5.66 13.85 0.84
N TYR A 91 5.85 12.59 1.25
CA TYR A 91 6.88 12.18 2.21
C TYR A 91 8.08 11.45 1.56
N CYS A 92 8.07 11.28 0.23
CA CYS A 92 9.02 10.43 -0.52
C CYS A 92 10.22 11.20 -1.06
N CYS A 93 10.00 12.04 -2.08
CA CYS A 93 11.06 12.80 -2.77
C CYS A 93 11.08 14.28 -2.38
N GLY A 94 10.01 14.78 -1.73
CA GLY A 94 9.86 16.17 -1.29
C GLY A 94 9.65 16.34 0.22
N GLY A 95 9.80 15.28 1.02
CA GLY A 95 9.47 15.27 2.45
C GLY A 95 10.52 15.91 3.36
N ASN A 96 11.44 16.72 2.84
CA ASN A 96 12.49 17.40 3.61
C ASN A 96 12.00 18.68 4.29
N LEU A 97 10.71 19.03 4.16
CA LEU A 97 10.12 20.18 4.82
C LEU A 97 9.57 19.79 6.22
N PRO A 98 9.69 20.66 7.23
CA PRO A 98 9.02 20.50 8.52
C PRO A 98 7.50 20.39 8.34
N LEU A 99 6.86 19.57 9.19
CA LEU A 99 5.42 19.33 9.14
C LEU A 99 4.60 20.63 9.20
N GLU A 100 4.99 21.56 10.07
CA GLU A 100 4.27 22.82 10.26
C GLU A 100 4.34 23.71 9.02
N ASP A 101 5.47 23.65 8.30
CA ASP A 101 5.67 24.45 7.09
C ASP A 101 4.86 23.85 5.94
N VAL A 102 4.75 22.51 5.85
CA VAL A 102 3.84 21.85 4.91
C VAL A 102 2.38 22.20 5.20
N CYS A 103 1.97 22.18 6.47
CA CYS A 103 0.61 22.55 6.87
C CYS A 103 0.28 23.99 6.48
N ARG A 104 1.22 24.93 6.72
CA ARG A 104 1.07 26.34 6.33
C ARG A 104 0.94 26.52 4.81
N LEU A 105 1.74 25.79 4.03
CA LEU A 105 1.72 25.87 2.57
C LEU A 105 0.45 25.29 1.94
N GLN A 106 -0.12 24.24 2.55
CA GLN A 106 -1.33 23.57 2.06
C GLN A 106 -2.63 24.05 2.72
N GLY A 107 -2.57 25.00 3.66
CA GLY A 107 -3.74 25.48 4.40
C GLY A 107 -4.37 24.42 5.30
N LEU A 108 -3.56 23.52 5.86
CA LEU A 108 -4.01 22.44 6.76
C LEU A 108 -3.91 22.87 8.23
N GLU A 109 -4.89 22.45 9.03
CA GLU A 109 -4.89 22.64 10.47
C GLU A 109 -3.94 21.64 11.15
N LEU A 110 -2.78 22.13 11.61
CA LEU A 110 -1.76 21.31 12.27
C LEU A 110 -2.30 20.46 13.44
N PRO A 111 -3.19 20.96 14.33
CA PRO A 111 -3.71 20.15 15.43
C PRO A 111 -4.54 18.94 14.96
N VAL A 112 -5.30 19.09 13.88
CA VAL A 112 -6.10 18.01 13.29
C VAL A 112 -5.18 16.93 12.73
N LEU A 113 -4.17 17.34 11.95
CA LEU A 113 -3.20 16.42 11.38
C LEU A 113 -2.39 15.69 12.46
N GLN A 114 -1.97 16.40 13.52
CA GLN A 114 -1.28 15.80 14.66
C GLN A 114 -2.15 14.75 15.37
N SER A 115 -3.44 15.03 15.57
CA SER A 115 -4.36 14.05 16.16
C SER A 115 -4.49 12.79 15.31
N GLU A 116 -4.58 12.92 13.98
CA GLU A 116 -4.63 11.75 13.08
C GLU A 116 -3.31 10.97 13.08
N LEU A 117 -2.17 11.66 13.15
CA LEU A 117 -0.85 11.04 13.26
C LEU A 117 -0.72 10.24 14.56
N GLU A 118 -1.13 10.78 15.71
CA GLU A 118 -1.11 10.04 16.98
C GLU A 118 -2.08 8.85 16.95
N ALA A 119 -3.27 9.02 16.39
CA ALA A 119 -4.22 7.91 16.24
C ALA A 119 -3.60 6.75 15.43
N ALA A 120 -2.95 7.06 14.31
CA ALA A 120 -2.25 6.06 13.48
C ALA A 120 -1.12 5.32 14.24
N ARG A 121 -0.49 5.95 15.24
CA ARG A 121 0.54 5.31 16.08
C ARG A 121 -0.02 4.37 17.14
N THR A 122 -1.28 4.58 17.54
CA THR A 122 -1.95 3.78 18.58
C THR A 122 -2.75 2.60 18.03
N LEU A 123 -2.99 2.56 16.72
CA LEU A 123 -3.70 1.48 16.05
C LEU A 123 -2.87 0.18 16.06
N ARG A 124 -3.53 -0.92 16.47
CA ARG A 124 -3.10 -2.33 16.44
C ARG A 124 -2.20 -2.86 17.55
N VAL A 125 -2.64 -2.76 18.79
CA VAL A 125 -2.18 -3.73 19.80
C VAL A 125 -3.39 -4.25 20.56
N LEU A 126 -3.92 -5.40 20.15
CA LEU A 126 -4.65 -6.24 21.10
C LEU A 126 -3.64 -6.73 22.14
N PRO A 127 -4.00 -6.77 23.42
CA PRO A 127 -3.12 -7.31 24.44
C PRO A 127 -2.70 -8.73 24.05
N SER A 128 -1.42 -9.04 24.23
CA SER A 128 -0.85 -10.38 23.98
C SER A 128 -1.51 -11.51 24.79
N ALA A 129 -2.40 -11.17 25.73
CA ALA A 129 -3.14 -12.08 26.59
C ALA A 129 -4.58 -12.39 26.11
N THR A 130 -4.95 -12.02 24.87
CA THR A 130 -6.32 -12.25 24.37
C THR A 130 -6.59 -13.75 24.22
N ARG A 131 -7.56 -14.26 25.00
CA ARG A 131 -7.99 -15.67 25.04
C ARG A 131 -9.02 -15.97 23.94
N PHE A 132 -8.57 -16.02 22.67
CA PHE A 132 -9.45 -16.31 21.53
C PHE A 132 -10.12 -17.70 21.63
N ASP A 133 -9.49 -18.64 22.33
CA ASP A 133 -10.01 -19.98 22.62
C ASP A 133 -11.33 -19.95 23.42
N GLN A 134 -11.53 -18.91 24.22
CA GLN A 134 -12.74 -18.76 25.05
C GLN A 134 -13.87 -18.01 24.34
N TRP A 135 -13.63 -17.47 23.15
CA TRP A 135 -14.63 -16.67 22.46
C TRP A 135 -15.77 -17.56 21.93
N PRO A 136 -17.01 -17.06 21.96
CA PRO A 136 -18.13 -17.69 21.25
C PRO A 136 -17.80 -17.79 19.76
N LEU A 137 -18.03 -18.95 19.15
CA LEU A 137 -17.71 -19.17 17.73
C LEU A 137 -18.38 -18.15 16.78
N PRO A 138 -19.66 -17.75 16.96
CA PRO A 138 -20.25 -16.71 16.12
C PRO A 138 -19.51 -15.37 16.21
N PHE A 139 -19.06 -14.99 17.41
CA PHE A 139 -18.29 -13.77 17.63
C PHE A 139 -16.89 -13.86 17.02
N LEU A 140 -16.23 -15.02 17.11
CA LEU A 140 -14.94 -15.24 16.47
C LEU A 140 -15.03 -15.12 14.95
N ILE A 141 -16.11 -15.63 14.34
CA ILE A 141 -16.40 -15.45 12.91
C ILE A 141 -16.57 -13.96 12.59
N ASP A 142 -17.42 -13.25 13.35
CA ASP A 142 -17.64 -11.80 13.14
C ASP A 142 -16.32 -11.02 13.25
N TYR A 143 -15.49 -11.35 14.21
CA TYR A 143 -14.18 -10.73 14.40
C TYR A 143 -13.24 -10.97 13.21
N ILE A 144 -13.14 -12.21 12.73
CA ILE A 144 -12.31 -12.55 11.56
C ILE A 144 -12.79 -11.77 10.33
N THR A 145 -14.09 -11.76 10.06
CA THR A 145 -14.68 -11.02 8.93
C THR A 145 -14.45 -9.51 9.04
N HIS A 146 -14.75 -8.91 10.19
CA HIS A 146 -14.72 -7.45 10.32
C HIS A 146 -13.33 -6.88 10.54
N LEU A 147 -12.37 -7.68 11.02
CA LEU A 147 -10.99 -7.24 11.19
C LEU A 147 -10.11 -7.72 10.02
N HIS A 148 -9.92 -9.04 9.88
CA HIS A 148 -8.95 -9.60 8.97
C HIS A 148 -9.42 -9.55 7.51
N HIS A 149 -10.64 -9.96 7.21
CA HIS A 149 -11.13 -9.93 5.82
C HIS A 149 -11.30 -8.50 5.31
N ALA A 150 -11.82 -7.61 6.17
CA ALA A 150 -11.88 -6.18 5.86
C ALA A 150 -10.48 -5.60 5.63
N TYR A 151 -9.49 -5.98 6.44
CA TYR A 151 -8.10 -5.55 6.26
C TYR A 151 -7.48 -6.05 4.95
N ILE A 152 -7.70 -7.32 4.61
CA ILE A 152 -7.28 -7.91 3.32
C ILE A 152 -7.90 -7.13 2.16
N ARG A 153 -9.22 -6.93 2.18
CA ARG A 153 -9.94 -6.24 1.11
C ARG A 153 -9.51 -4.79 0.98
N ASP A 154 -9.52 -4.04 2.07
CA ASP A 154 -9.39 -2.59 2.02
C ASP A 154 -7.90 -2.19 1.99
N THR A 155 -7.10 -2.73 2.92
CA THR A 155 -5.67 -2.40 2.98
C THR A 155 -4.87 -3.16 1.93
N GLY A 156 -5.17 -4.44 1.67
CA GLY A 156 -4.49 -5.21 0.63
C GLY A 156 -4.65 -4.58 -0.76
N THR A 157 -5.87 -4.19 -1.13
CA THR A 157 -6.13 -3.49 -2.41
C THR A 157 -5.40 -2.16 -2.50
N ALA A 158 -5.44 -1.35 -1.44
CA ALA A 158 -4.72 -0.08 -1.41
C ALA A 158 -3.20 -0.30 -1.50
N LEU A 159 -2.66 -1.33 -0.86
CA LEU A 159 -1.25 -1.68 -0.88
C LEU A 159 -0.81 -2.17 -2.26
N ALA A 160 -1.62 -2.97 -2.96
CA ALA A 160 -1.34 -3.41 -4.33
C ALA A 160 -1.18 -2.21 -5.27
N GLY A 161 -2.10 -1.24 -5.22
CA GLY A 161 -2.01 -0.02 -6.02
C GLY A 161 -0.77 0.83 -5.69
N GLN A 162 -0.38 0.91 -4.41
CA GLN A 162 0.83 1.61 -3.98
C GLN A 162 2.11 0.91 -4.48
N LEU A 163 2.14 -0.42 -4.38
CA LEU A 163 3.24 -1.25 -4.85
C LEU A 163 3.41 -1.09 -6.37
N ALA A 164 2.34 -1.23 -7.14
CA ALA A 164 2.38 -1.06 -8.60
C ALA A 164 2.89 0.33 -9.02
N THR A 165 2.44 1.38 -8.34
CA THR A 165 2.91 2.75 -8.59
C THR A 165 4.41 2.90 -8.28
N PHE A 166 4.87 2.30 -7.18
CA PHE A 166 6.27 2.36 -6.79
C PHE A 166 7.18 1.58 -7.75
N VAL A 167 6.76 0.37 -8.14
CA VAL A 167 7.48 -0.54 -9.04
C VAL A 167 7.75 0.15 -10.38
N LYS A 168 6.75 0.83 -10.96
CA LYS A 168 6.89 1.64 -12.20
C LYS A 168 8.03 2.67 -12.13
N GLY A 169 8.19 3.33 -10.99
CA GLY A 169 9.23 4.35 -10.79
C GLY A 169 10.61 3.81 -10.45
N HIS A 170 10.72 2.55 -10.02
CA HIS A 170 11.92 1.99 -9.41
C HIS A 170 12.48 0.74 -10.11
N LEU A 171 11.78 0.22 -11.13
CA LEU A 171 12.16 -1.00 -11.87
C LEU A 171 13.61 -0.99 -12.37
N LYS A 172 14.07 0.15 -12.91
CA LYS A 172 15.44 0.30 -13.43
C LYS A 172 16.51 0.12 -12.34
N LYS A 173 16.19 0.55 -11.11
CA LYS A 173 17.12 0.48 -9.96
C LYS A 173 16.99 -0.85 -9.22
N TYR A 174 15.78 -1.42 -9.16
CA TYR A 174 15.47 -2.64 -8.44
C TYR A 174 14.63 -3.58 -9.32
N PRO A 175 15.25 -4.33 -10.25
CA PRO A 175 14.52 -5.18 -11.20
C PRO A 175 13.68 -6.28 -10.55
N TYR A 176 14.08 -6.78 -9.38
CA TYR A 176 13.34 -7.81 -8.64
C TYR A 176 11.94 -7.36 -8.20
N LEU A 177 11.66 -6.05 -8.16
CA LEU A 177 10.36 -5.51 -7.77
C LEU A 177 9.23 -5.94 -8.71
N ALA A 178 9.54 -6.29 -9.97
CA ALA A 178 8.55 -6.86 -10.89
C ALA A 178 7.96 -8.18 -10.34
N GLY A 179 8.82 -9.06 -9.83
CA GLY A 179 8.37 -10.31 -9.23
C GLY A 179 7.64 -10.11 -7.90
N VAL A 180 7.98 -9.05 -7.14
CA VAL A 180 7.27 -8.70 -5.90
C VAL A 180 5.85 -8.21 -6.22
N GLU A 181 5.69 -7.36 -7.24
CA GLU A 181 4.38 -6.89 -7.73
C GLU A 181 3.51 -8.07 -8.16
N GLU A 182 3.99 -8.91 -9.08
CA GLU A 182 3.26 -10.08 -9.59
C GLU A 182 2.88 -11.05 -8.47
N CYS A 183 3.81 -11.35 -7.56
CA CYS A 183 3.56 -12.25 -6.44
C CYS A 183 2.51 -11.69 -5.47
N PHE A 184 2.56 -10.39 -5.16
CA PHE A 184 1.59 -9.76 -4.26
C PHE A 184 0.21 -9.63 -4.90
N GLU A 185 0.12 -9.30 -6.19
CA GLU A 185 -1.15 -9.28 -6.93
C GLU A 185 -1.81 -10.66 -6.96
N ALA A 186 -1.03 -11.72 -7.25
CA ALA A 186 -1.51 -13.09 -7.22
C ALA A 186 -1.98 -13.51 -5.81
N LEU A 187 -1.20 -13.15 -4.77
CA LEU A 187 -1.58 -13.39 -3.37
C LEU A 187 -2.91 -12.72 -3.03
N LEU A 188 -3.05 -11.43 -3.36
CA LEU A 188 -4.25 -10.66 -3.05
C LEU A 188 -5.48 -11.22 -3.77
N ALA A 189 -5.37 -11.58 -5.06
CA ALA A 189 -6.47 -12.16 -5.80
C ALA A 189 -6.97 -13.47 -5.16
N MET A 190 -6.05 -14.36 -4.76
CA MET A 190 -6.41 -15.60 -4.05
C MET A 190 -7.07 -15.33 -2.71
N LEU A 191 -6.55 -14.36 -1.92
CA LEU A 191 -7.12 -14.01 -0.63
C LEU A 191 -8.52 -13.41 -0.75
N LEU A 192 -8.77 -12.57 -1.76
CA LEU A 192 -10.08 -11.98 -2.01
C LEU A 192 -11.12 -13.04 -2.38
N GLU A 193 -10.76 -13.98 -3.28
CA GLU A 193 -11.63 -15.10 -3.64
C GLU A 193 -11.89 -16.01 -2.42
N HIS A 194 -10.84 -16.34 -1.69
CA HIS A 194 -10.91 -17.20 -0.51
C HIS A 194 -11.82 -16.63 0.58
N THR A 195 -11.59 -15.38 0.99
CA THR A 195 -12.39 -14.73 2.04
C THR A 195 -13.85 -14.51 1.62
N GLN A 196 -14.10 -14.29 0.32
CA GLN A 196 -15.46 -14.20 -0.21
C GLN A 196 -16.20 -15.53 -0.12
N GLU A 197 -15.55 -16.65 -0.48
CA GLU A 197 -16.13 -17.99 -0.35
C GLU A 197 -16.42 -18.32 1.13
N GLU A 198 -15.51 -17.93 2.01
CA GLU A 198 -15.70 -18.09 3.45
C GLU A 198 -16.93 -17.36 3.95
N GLU A 199 -17.05 -16.06 3.66
CA GLU A 199 -18.18 -15.24 4.08
C GLU A 199 -19.51 -15.65 3.46
N ALA A 200 -19.50 -16.06 2.18
CA ALA A 200 -20.72 -16.38 1.46
C ALA A 200 -21.29 -17.77 1.79
N ARG A 201 -20.42 -18.73 2.12
CA ARG A 201 -20.82 -20.15 2.21
C ARG A 201 -20.32 -20.84 3.47
N ILE A 202 -19.04 -20.71 3.78
CA ILE A 202 -18.42 -21.48 4.87
C ILE A 202 -18.87 -20.97 6.24
N PHE A 203 -18.72 -19.68 6.53
CA PHE A 203 -19.11 -19.07 7.79
C PHE A 203 -20.62 -19.16 8.08
N PRO A 204 -21.53 -18.94 7.11
CA PRO A 204 -22.96 -19.22 7.30
C PRO A 204 -23.23 -20.68 7.68
N TYR A 205 -22.54 -21.63 7.05
CA TYR A 205 -22.65 -23.04 7.40
C TYR A 205 -22.15 -23.32 8.82
N MET A 206 -20.98 -22.80 9.20
CA MET A 206 -20.46 -22.95 10.56
C MET A 206 -21.43 -22.42 11.62
N ARG A 207 -22.11 -21.30 11.34
CA ARG A 207 -23.17 -20.78 12.23
C ARG A 207 -24.35 -21.72 12.36
N GLN A 208 -24.76 -22.38 11.28
CA GLN A 208 -25.82 -23.39 11.32
C GLN A 208 -25.40 -24.58 12.21
N VAL A 209 -24.18 -25.08 12.06
CA VAL A 209 -23.62 -26.15 12.92
C VAL A 209 -23.66 -25.74 14.39
N VAL A 210 -23.18 -24.55 14.72
CA VAL A 210 -23.18 -24.03 16.11
C VAL A 210 -24.61 -23.89 16.65
N SER A 211 -25.54 -23.37 15.85
CA SER A 211 -26.95 -23.23 16.25
C SER A 211 -27.61 -24.59 16.50
N ALA A 212 -27.34 -25.58 15.63
CA ALA A 212 -27.90 -26.91 15.75
C ALA A 212 -27.39 -27.66 16.99
N ALA A 213 -26.09 -27.52 17.29
CA ALA A 213 -25.49 -28.07 18.50
C ALA A 213 -26.10 -27.47 19.78
N ALA A 214 -26.37 -26.15 19.78
CA ALA A 214 -27.02 -25.49 20.90
C ALA A 214 -28.50 -25.89 21.07
N GLY A 215 -29.22 -26.06 19.96
CA GLY A 215 -30.66 -26.39 19.94
C GLY A 215 -31.00 -27.89 20.00
N LYS A 216 -30.00 -28.78 19.97
CA LYS A 216 -30.18 -30.24 19.81
C LYS A 216 -31.05 -30.60 18.60
N GLU A 217 -30.91 -29.86 17.50
CA GLU A 217 -31.67 -30.13 16.28
C GLU A 217 -31.07 -31.33 15.50
N SER A 218 -31.92 -32.11 14.83
CA SER A 218 -31.47 -33.25 14.01
C SER A 218 -30.58 -32.79 12.85
N TYR A 219 -29.38 -33.36 12.76
CA TYR A 219 -28.40 -33.12 11.70
C TYR A 219 -28.96 -33.33 10.28
N GLY A 220 -29.97 -34.20 10.13
CA GLY A 220 -30.66 -34.44 8.87
C GLY A 220 -31.31 -33.20 8.24
N LYS A 221 -31.67 -32.18 9.03
CA LYS A 221 -32.16 -30.88 8.51
C LYS A 221 -31.03 -29.96 8.03
N LEU A 222 -29.81 -30.10 8.54
CA LEU A 222 -28.63 -29.36 8.06
C LEU A 222 -28.10 -29.94 6.75
N TYR A 223 -28.04 -31.27 6.65
CA TYR A 223 -27.41 -31.97 5.53
C TYR A 223 -28.00 -31.61 4.15
N VAL A 224 -29.31 -31.34 4.09
CA VAL A 224 -30.02 -30.96 2.84
C VAL A 224 -29.59 -29.59 2.29
N ARG A 225 -28.86 -28.77 3.06
CA ARG A 225 -28.37 -27.43 2.66
C ARG A 225 -26.85 -27.34 2.42
N THR A 226 -26.11 -28.44 2.52
CA THR A 226 -24.67 -28.39 2.78
C THR A 226 -23.78 -28.65 1.56
N LEU A 227 -22.58 -28.06 1.57
CA LEU A 227 -21.47 -27.99 0.60
C LEU A 227 -21.02 -29.27 -0.14
N GLY A 228 -21.66 -30.43 0.03
CA GLY A 228 -21.34 -31.68 -0.67
C GLY A 228 -19.95 -32.28 -0.35
N VAL A 229 -19.12 -31.59 0.44
CA VAL A 229 -17.74 -31.95 0.79
C VAL A 229 -17.45 -31.53 2.25
N PRO A 230 -16.73 -32.33 3.05
CA PRO A 230 -16.35 -31.97 4.42
C PRO A 230 -15.54 -30.67 4.47
N LEU A 231 -15.88 -29.78 5.41
CA LEU A 231 -15.20 -28.49 5.64
C LEU A 231 -13.67 -28.61 5.66
N GLY A 232 -13.16 -29.66 6.32
CA GLY A 232 -11.72 -29.87 6.49
C GLY A 232 -10.94 -30.07 5.19
N ARG A 233 -11.57 -30.51 4.09
CA ARG A 233 -10.85 -30.80 2.82
C ARG A 233 -10.70 -29.57 1.93
N ILE A 234 -11.68 -28.66 1.98
CA ILE A 234 -11.69 -27.43 1.16
C ILE A 234 -10.65 -26.44 1.71
N LEU A 235 -10.61 -26.27 3.02
CA LEU A 235 -9.82 -25.21 3.68
C LEU A 235 -8.31 -25.51 3.72
N ASP A 236 -7.92 -26.77 3.88
CA ASP A 236 -6.50 -27.15 3.99
C ASP A 236 -5.72 -26.97 2.67
N THR A 237 -6.38 -27.11 1.52
CA THR A 237 -5.71 -26.98 0.22
C THR A 237 -5.42 -25.52 -0.14
N GLU A 238 -6.41 -24.63 0.04
CA GLU A 238 -6.24 -23.20 -0.26
C GLU A 238 -5.27 -22.52 0.71
N HIS A 239 -5.36 -22.82 2.02
CA HIS A 239 -4.43 -22.27 3.02
C HIS A 239 -2.97 -22.69 2.81
N LYS A 240 -2.71 -23.88 2.23
CA LYS A 240 -1.36 -24.29 1.83
C LYS A 240 -0.86 -23.48 0.65
N ARG A 241 -1.70 -23.26 -0.36
CA ARG A 241 -1.36 -22.48 -1.56
C ARG A 241 -1.07 -21.02 -1.19
N ILE A 242 -1.93 -20.38 -0.40
CA ILE A 242 -1.72 -19.03 0.14
C ILE A 242 -0.39 -18.97 0.92
N GLY A 243 -0.15 -19.95 1.79
CA GLY A 243 1.09 -20.02 2.58
C GLY A 243 2.35 -20.13 1.72
N ALA A 244 2.31 -20.87 0.62
CA ALA A 244 3.43 -20.98 -0.32
C ALA A 244 3.72 -19.64 -1.02
N THR A 245 2.68 -18.90 -1.44
CA THR A 245 2.84 -17.60 -2.08
C THR A 245 3.36 -16.54 -1.09
N VAL A 246 2.91 -16.56 0.18
CA VAL A 246 3.50 -15.72 1.23
C VAL A 246 4.98 -16.02 1.44
N ALA A 247 5.38 -17.29 1.45
CA ALA A 247 6.79 -17.68 1.56
C ALA A 247 7.61 -17.18 0.36
N GLN A 248 7.06 -17.24 -0.85
CA GLN A 248 7.68 -16.68 -2.05
C GLN A 248 7.84 -15.16 -1.95
N LEU A 249 6.82 -14.43 -1.48
CA LEU A 249 6.89 -12.98 -1.27
C LEU A 249 7.99 -12.60 -0.26
N ARG A 250 8.09 -13.35 0.85
CA ARG A 250 9.18 -13.19 1.83
C ARG A 250 10.54 -13.41 1.18
N ALA A 251 10.70 -14.44 0.37
CA ALA A 251 11.97 -14.72 -0.31
C ALA A 251 12.37 -13.60 -1.28
N LEU A 252 11.43 -13.14 -2.12
CA LEU A 252 11.66 -12.05 -3.08
C LEU A 252 12.04 -10.72 -2.41
N THR A 253 11.50 -10.46 -1.23
CA THR A 253 11.73 -9.22 -0.47
C THR A 253 12.88 -9.34 0.54
N GLY A 254 13.54 -10.50 0.65
CA GLY A 254 14.56 -10.74 1.67
C GLY A 254 14.00 -10.60 3.09
N HIS A 255 12.81 -11.15 3.34
CA HIS A 255 12.03 -10.95 4.56
C HIS A 255 11.73 -9.47 4.85
N TYR A 256 11.29 -8.75 3.81
CA TYR A 256 10.99 -7.32 3.89
C TYR A 256 12.17 -6.47 4.36
N GLN A 257 13.41 -6.89 4.07
CA GLN A 257 14.61 -6.12 4.36
C GLN A 257 14.94 -5.19 3.20
N PHE A 258 15.39 -3.99 3.52
CA PHE A 258 15.80 -2.98 2.55
C PHE A 258 17.24 -2.52 2.83
N THR A 259 17.95 -2.07 1.80
CA THR A 259 19.32 -1.56 1.93
C THR A 259 19.35 -0.18 2.58
N GLU A 260 20.48 0.22 3.17
CA GLU A 260 20.62 1.54 3.82
C GLU A 260 20.30 2.72 2.88
N GLY A 261 20.57 2.56 1.57
CA GLY A 261 20.27 3.54 0.54
C GLY A 261 18.83 3.51 0.00
N ALA A 262 17.92 2.74 0.61
CA ALA A 262 16.52 2.69 0.21
C ALA A 262 15.81 4.00 0.51
N CYS A 263 15.04 4.51 -0.47
CA CYS A 263 14.26 5.72 -0.26
C CYS A 263 13.15 5.50 0.77
N THR A 264 12.64 6.58 1.38
CA THR A 264 11.60 6.51 2.42
C THR A 264 10.37 5.71 1.95
N ASN A 265 9.96 5.85 0.69
CA ASN A 265 8.80 5.11 0.17
C ASN A 265 9.03 3.60 0.10
N HIS A 266 10.23 3.16 -0.28
CA HIS A 266 10.59 1.75 -0.31
C HIS A 266 10.49 1.15 1.09
N ARG A 267 11.04 1.85 2.10
CA ARG A 267 10.97 1.43 3.50
C ARG A 267 9.53 1.29 3.97
N VAL A 268 8.69 2.29 3.69
CA VAL A 268 7.25 2.27 4.04
C VAL A 268 6.53 1.09 3.39
N LEU A 269 6.76 0.83 2.10
CA LEU A 269 6.12 -0.28 1.41
C LEU A 269 6.52 -1.63 1.99
N TYR A 270 7.79 -1.82 2.32
CA TYR A 270 8.25 -3.06 2.93
C TYR A 270 7.71 -3.26 4.34
N HIS A 271 7.62 -2.19 5.14
CA HIS A 271 6.93 -2.25 6.43
C HIS A 271 5.45 -2.60 6.28
N LYS A 272 4.75 -2.05 5.28
CA LYS A 272 3.35 -2.38 5.01
C LYS A 272 3.14 -3.82 4.51
N LEU A 273 4.03 -4.31 3.64
CA LEU A 273 4.00 -5.71 3.20
C LEU A 273 4.24 -6.67 4.37
N ARG A 274 5.16 -6.31 5.27
CA ARG A 274 5.42 -7.07 6.50
C ARG A 274 4.21 -7.05 7.44
N GLU A 275 3.61 -5.90 7.66
CA GLU A 275 2.40 -5.77 8.48
C GLU A 275 1.24 -6.58 7.90
N PHE A 276 1.10 -6.59 6.56
CA PHE A 276 0.11 -7.43 5.88
C PHE A 276 0.35 -8.93 6.10
N ASP A 277 1.60 -9.36 5.98
CA ASP A 277 2.00 -10.74 6.26
C ASP A 277 1.77 -11.14 7.73
N GLU A 278 2.11 -10.28 8.68
CA GLU A 278 1.87 -10.51 10.11
C GLU A 278 0.36 -10.64 10.43
N ASP A 279 -0.50 -9.85 9.78
CA ASP A 279 -1.95 -10.00 9.91
C ASP A 279 -2.44 -11.34 9.36
N LEU A 280 -1.95 -11.77 8.19
CA LEU A 280 -2.28 -13.08 7.61
C LEU A 280 -1.86 -14.25 8.50
N VAL A 281 -0.71 -14.15 9.18
CA VAL A 281 -0.28 -15.17 10.15
C VAL A 281 -1.28 -15.29 11.29
N GLN A 282 -1.76 -14.16 11.83
CA GLN A 282 -2.74 -14.15 12.90
C GLN A 282 -4.11 -14.66 12.42
N HIS A 283 -4.60 -14.17 11.28
CA HIS A 283 -5.84 -14.62 10.64
C HIS A 283 -5.84 -16.14 10.46
N LYS A 284 -4.80 -16.67 9.82
CA LYS A 284 -4.62 -18.11 9.60
C LYS A 284 -4.59 -18.90 10.90
N HIS A 285 -4.00 -18.35 11.98
CA HIS A 285 -3.98 -18.99 13.28
C HIS A 285 -5.38 -19.11 13.88
N LEU A 286 -6.16 -18.01 13.87
CA LEU A 286 -7.52 -18.00 14.40
C LEU A 286 -8.40 -19.03 13.69
N GLU A 287 -8.25 -19.18 12.39
CA GLU A 287 -9.03 -20.13 11.60
C GLU A 287 -8.59 -21.58 11.83
N ASN A 288 -7.34 -21.88 11.51
CA ASN A 288 -6.87 -23.27 11.46
C ASN A 288 -6.69 -23.89 12.83
N ASN A 289 -6.38 -23.10 13.86
CA ASN A 289 -6.06 -23.62 15.18
C ASN A 289 -7.20 -23.45 16.18
N ILE A 290 -8.19 -22.58 15.89
CA ILE A 290 -9.27 -22.29 16.85
C ILE A 290 -10.64 -22.51 16.22
N LEU A 291 -11.01 -21.74 15.20
CA LEU A 291 -12.37 -21.75 14.64
C LEU A 291 -12.70 -23.11 14.00
N PHE A 292 -11.90 -23.57 13.04
CA PHE A 292 -12.21 -24.77 12.28
C PHE A 292 -12.20 -26.04 13.15
N PRO A 293 -11.19 -26.29 14.01
CA PRO A 293 -11.19 -27.48 14.85
C PRO A 293 -12.42 -27.57 15.75
N ARG A 294 -12.82 -26.45 16.38
CA ARG A 294 -13.98 -26.40 17.27
C ARG A 294 -15.30 -26.64 16.52
N VAL A 295 -15.45 -26.10 15.32
CA VAL A 295 -16.66 -26.34 14.52
C VAL A 295 -16.72 -27.78 14.01
N LEU A 296 -15.59 -28.36 13.59
CA LEU A 296 -15.51 -29.75 13.15
C LEU A 296 -15.83 -30.73 14.29
N GLU A 297 -15.48 -30.39 15.53
CA GLU A 297 -15.85 -31.18 16.71
C GLU A 297 -17.37 -31.17 16.93
N LEU A 298 -18.01 -29.99 16.90
CA LEU A 298 -19.47 -29.86 16.99
C LEU A 298 -20.21 -30.58 15.85
N GLU A 299 -19.68 -30.50 14.62
CA GLU A 299 -20.22 -31.21 13.47
C GLU A 299 -20.19 -32.73 13.68
N LYS A 300 -19.08 -33.27 14.19
CA LYS A 300 -18.96 -34.70 14.51
C LYS A 300 -19.92 -35.14 15.62
N GLU A 301 -20.07 -34.34 16.67
CA GLU A 301 -21.04 -34.62 17.74
C GLU A 301 -22.45 -34.70 17.18
N LEU A 302 -22.87 -33.73 16.34
CA LEU A 302 -24.16 -33.73 15.69
C LEU A 302 -24.38 -34.93 14.75
N MET A 303 -23.33 -35.37 14.04
CA MET A 303 -23.39 -36.56 13.19
C MET A 303 -23.53 -37.87 13.98
N SER A 304 -23.20 -37.86 15.27
CA SER A 304 -23.28 -39.04 16.15
C SER A 304 -24.60 -39.15 16.92
N LEU A 305 -25.47 -38.13 16.84
CA LEU A 305 -26.81 -38.08 17.42
C LEU A 305 -27.87 -38.66 16.48
#